data_AF-A0A2A2HE38-F1
#
_entry.id   AF-A0A2A2HE38-F1
#
_cell.length_a   1.000
_cell.length_b   1.000
_cell.length_c   1.000
_cell.angle_alpha   90.00
_cell.angle_beta   90.00
_cell.angle_gamma   90.00
#
_symmetry.space_group_name_H-M   'P 1'
#
loop_
_entity.id
_entity.type
_entity.pdbx_description
1 polymer ?
#
loop_
_entity_poly.entity_id
_entity_poly.type
_entity_poly.pdbx_seq_one_letter_code
_entity_poly.pdbx_strand_id
1 'polypeptide(L)'
;MEVKTIQNTNIQKLVVLEDGEVEIKILRYKCKNCKKTFNTDLSELVLPNCNITIPVINEILKLFSIYGSSIYKIKNNLKQSFNVDISYQIIENIILSYEYKNKAESWTYSGYYSFDSLWVKIKGGWNYLFALSDTKMNTIVAREIYSDESKKNVKEFLTKSTQNQKRISITTDLKIDYRQPITDLKFKHQFCIFHTKQKLNRDIHTYITQKKVDKEEKKEIIKIKK
;
A
#
# COMPACT_ATOMS: atom_id res chain seq x y z
N MET A 1 -26.41 37.58 6.52
CA MET A 1 -26.28 38.05 7.92
C MET A 1 -27.09 37.13 8.82
N GLU A 2 -26.46 36.12 9.43
CA GLU A 2 -27.13 35.35 10.50
C GLU A 2 -26.72 35.93 11.85
N VAL A 3 -27.65 36.62 12.49
CA VAL A 3 -27.44 37.19 13.81
C VAL A 3 -27.47 36.05 14.84
N LYS A 4 -26.30 35.55 15.21
CA LYS A 4 -26.10 34.45 16.18
C LYS A 4 -25.81 35.05 17.55
N THR A 5 -26.36 34.48 18.61
CA THR A 5 -25.97 34.78 20.00
C THR A 5 -25.25 33.57 20.58
N ILE A 6 -24.07 33.80 21.17
CA ILE A 6 -23.34 32.78 21.92
C ILE A 6 -24.18 32.43 23.14
N GLN A 7 -24.47 31.14 23.31
CA GLN A 7 -25.34 30.66 24.38
C GLN A 7 -24.55 29.91 25.47
N ASN A 8 -23.52 29.15 25.09
CA ASN A 8 -22.64 28.43 26.01
C ASN A 8 -21.34 27.98 25.28
N THR A 9 -20.38 27.45 26.03
CA THR A 9 -19.14 26.84 25.54
C THR A 9 -19.04 25.39 26.00
N ASN A 10 -18.67 24.48 25.10
CA ASN A 10 -18.24 23.14 25.47
C ASN A 10 -16.72 23.06 25.45
N ILE A 11 -16.13 22.35 26.39
CA ILE A 11 -14.69 22.10 26.42
C ILE A 11 -14.43 20.72 25.80
N GLN A 12 -13.49 20.64 24.87
CA GLN A 12 -13.05 19.39 24.24
C GLN A 12 -11.54 19.36 24.16
N LYS A 13 -10.95 18.17 24.34
CA LYS A 13 -9.52 17.94 24.13
C LYS A 13 -9.29 17.44 22.71
N LEU A 14 -8.36 18.08 22.00
CA LEU A 14 -7.93 17.67 20.67
C LEU A 14 -6.44 17.34 20.68
N VAL A 15 -6.04 16.41 19.81
CA VAL A 15 -4.64 16.11 19.51
C VAL A 15 -4.28 16.83 18.22
N VAL A 16 -3.48 17.88 18.35
CA VAL A 16 -3.04 18.78 17.27
C VAL A 16 -1.59 18.47 16.95
N LEU A 17 -1.26 18.50 15.66
CA LEU A 17 0.13 18.33 15.23
C LEU A 17 0.97 19.50 15.76
N GLU A 18 2.19 19.23 16.22
CA GLU A 18 3.13 20.19 16.85
C GLU A 18 2.75 20.65 18.27
N ASP A 19 1.46 20.75 18.59
CA ASP A 19 0.99 21.21 19.91
C ASP A 19 0.64 20.08 20.88
N GLY A 20 0.47 18.85 20.40
CA GLY A 20 0.07 17.71 21.23
C GLY A 20 -1.38 17.79 21.68
N GLU A 21 -1.67 17.43 22.94
CA GLU A 21 -3.02 17.52 23.51
C GLU A 21 -3.32 18.96 23.93
N VAL A 22 -4.34 19.56 23.31
CA VAL A 22 -4.81 20.91 23.60
C VAL A 22 -6.28 20.92 24.01
N GLU A 23 -6.62 21.82 24.92
CA GLU A 23 -8.00 22.05 25.33
C GLU A 23 -8.60 23.18 24.49
N ILE A 24 -9.69 22.90 23.77
CA ILE A 24 -10.41 23.88 22.94
C ILE A 24 -11.79 24.17 23.52
N LYS A 25 -12.24 25.41 23.29
CA LYS A 25 -13.60 25.85 23.62
C LYS A 25 -14.45 25.90 22.35
N ILE A 26 -15.43 25.02 22.28
CA ILE A 26 -16.39 24.94 21.18
C ILE A 26 -17.57 25.83 21.50
N LEU A 27 -17.77 26.85 20.67
CA LEU A 27 -18.87 27.79 20.84
C LEU A 27 -20.19 27.17 20.39
N ARG A 28 -21.23 27.34 21.21
CA ARG A 28 -22.61 26.97 20.88
C ARG A 28 -23.41 28.22 20.58
N TYR A 29 -24.05 28.22 19.42
CA TYR A 29 -24.84 29.33 18.89
C TYR A 29 -26.32 28.97 18.89
N LYS A 30 -27.17 29.98 19.10
CA LYS A 30 -28.62 29.88 18.89
C LYS A 30 -29.04 30.80 17.75
N CYS A 31 -29.75 30.25 16.77
CA CYS A 31 -30.32 31.06 15.69
C CYS A 31 -31.42 31.97 16.23
N LYS A 32 -31.34 33.28 15.98
CA LYS A 32 -32.38 34.22 16.44
C LYS A 32 -33.74 33.98 15.80
N ASN A 33 -33.77 33.50 14.56
CA ASN A 33 -34.99 33.29 13.78
C ASN A 33 -35.70 31.97 14.17
N CYS A 34 -35.06 30.82 13.94
CA CYS A 34 -35.68 29.52 14.17
C CYS A 34 -35.41 28.91 15.55
N LYS A 35 -34.65 29.59 16.42
CA LYS A 35 -34.27 29.16 17.79
C LYS A 35 -33.48 27.84 17.88
N LYS A 36 -33.14 27.19 16.76
CA LYS A 36 -32.26 26.01 16.72
C LYS A 36 -30.87 26.35 17.25
N THR A 37 -30.23 25.38 17.91
CA THR A 37 -28.85 25.50 18.40
C THR A 37 -27.90 24.66 17.57
N PHE A 38 -26.70 25.17 17.33
CA PHE A 38 -25.63 24.45 16.65
C PHE A 38 -24.29 24.79 17.29
N ASN A 39 -23.33 23.88 17.19
CA ASN A 39 -21.96 24.10 17.65
C ASN A 39 -21.12 24.67 16.50
N THR A 40 -19.95 25.25 16.82
CA THR A 40 -18.90 25.48 15.81
C THR A 40 -18.63 24.18 15.07
N ASP A 41 -18.67 24.25 13.74
CA ASP A 41 -18.31 23.12 12.90
C ASP A 41 -16.78 22.92 12.95
N LEU A 42 -16.36 21.70 13.27
CA LEU A 42 -14.95 21.31 13.33
C LEU A 42 -14.60 20.28 12.25
N SER A 43 -15.48 20.03 11.28
CA SER A 43 -15.29 19.02 10.24
C SER A 43 -14.05 19.23 9.38
N GLU A 44 -13.57 20.48 9.27
CA GLU A 44 -12.30 20.82 8.60
C GLU A 44 -11.06 20.45 9.42
N LEU A 45 -11.21 20.27 10.75
CA LEU A 45 -10.11 19.99 11.67
C LEU A 45 -10.07 18.53 12.12
N VAL A 46 -11.24 17.92 12.37
CA VAL A 46 -11.38 16.57 12.92
C VAL A 46 -12.45 15.78 12.17
N LEU A 47 -12.23 14.48 12.00
CA LEU A 47 -13.26 13.57 11.50
C LEU A 47 -14.39 13.41 12.54
N PRO A 48 -15.62 13.06 12.11
CA PRO A 48 -16.73 12.83 13.02
C PRO A 48 -16.37 11.85 14.15
N ASN A 49 -16.71 12.21 15.39
CA ASN A 49 -16.42 11.44 16.60
C ASN A 49 -14.92 11.16 16.85
N CYS A 50 -14.03 12.00 16.31
CA CYS A 50 -12.59 11.91 16.53
C CYS A 50 -12.08 13.12 17.32
N ASN A 51 -11.12 12.88 18.21
CA ASN A 51 -10.37 13.93 18.90
C ASN A 51 -8.99 14.18 18.27
N ILE A 52 -8.67 13.48 17.18
CA ILE A 52 -7.38 13.58 16.51
C ILE A 52 -7.58 14.38 15.24
N THR A 53 -6.76 15.40 15.08
CA THR A 53 -6.87 16.30 13.94
C THR A 53 -6.40 15.61 12.64
N ILE A 54 -6.97 16.06 11.53
CA ILE A 54 -6.65 15.57 10.17
C ILE A 54 -5.13 15.64 9.88
N PRO A 55 -4.38 16.70 10.27
CA PRO A 55 -2.92 16.71 10.11
C PRO A 55 -2.19 15.57 10.82
N VAL A 56 -2.59 15.20 12.05
CA VAL A 56 -1.99 14.07 12.78
C VAL A 56 -2.29 12.74 12.07
N ILE A 57 -3.54 12.56 11.60
CA ILE A 57 -3.94 11.40 10.81
C ILE A 57 -3.09 11.30 9.54
N ASN A 58 -2.92 12.40 8.81
CA ASN A 58 -2.12 12.43 7.58
C ASN A 58 -0.65 12.09 7.83
N GLU A 59 -0.05 12.58 8.91
CA GLU A 59 1.33 12.26 9.25
C GLU A 59 1.49 10.77 9.62
N ILE A 60 0.55 10.18 10.37
CA ILE A 60 0.51 8.74 10.63
C ILE A 60 0.49 7.95 9.32
N LEU A 61 -0.41 8.30 8.40
CA LEU A 61 -0.57 7.60 7.13
C LEU A 61 0.65 7.75 6.22
N LYS A 62 1.32 8.90 6.26
CA LYS A 62 2.58 9.15 5.55
C LYS A 62 3.72 8.32 6.13
N LEU A 63 3.90 8.30 7.45
CA LEU A 63 4.92 7.49 8.13
C LEU A 63 4.73 5.99 7.87
N PHE A 64 3.47 5.54 7.83
CA PHE A 64 3.15 4.16 7.48
C PHE A 64 3.38 3.86 5.99
N SER A 65 2.79 4.65 5.09
CA SER A 65 2.71 4.31 3.66
C SER A 65 4.00 4.59 2.89
N ILE A 66 4.72 5.66 3.22
CA ILE A 66 5.93 6.07 2.50
C ILE A 66 7.16 5.42 3.12
N TYR A 67 7.26 5.43 4.45
CA TYR A 67 8.46 4.98 5.15
C TYR A 67 8.37 3.52 5.63
N GLY A 68 7.20 2.87 5.54
CA GLY A 68 7.02 1.49 6.03
C GLY A 68 7.27 1.38 7.53
N SER A 69 7.00 2.44 8.30
CA SER A 69 7.32 2.47 9.72
C SER A 69 6.40 1.55 10.52
N SER A 70 6.97 0.85 11.50
CA SER A 70 6.15 0.11 12.48
C SER A 70 5.36 1.08 13.36
N ILE A 71 4.24 0.61 13.91
CA ILE A 71 3.38 1.39 14.83
C ILE A 71 4.21 1.99 15.98
N TYR A 72 5.20 1.23 16.49
CA TYR A 72 6.13 1.70 17.52
C TYR A 72 6.98 2.88 17.06
N LYS A 73 7.55 2.80 15.87
CA LYS A 73 8.36 3.90 15.29
C LYS A 73 7.49 5.11 14.99
N ILE A 74 6.26 4.92 14.52
CA ILE A 74 5.30 6.00 14.28
C ILE A 74 5.01 6.74 15.59
N LYS A 75 4.68 6.03 16.67
CA LYS A 75 4.44 6.65 17.98
C LYS A 75 5.66 7.45 18.45
N ASN A 76 6.84 6.85 18.38
CA ASN A 76 8.07 7.51 18.83
C ASN A 76 8.36 8.77 18.01
N ASN A 77 8.16 8.72 16.68
CA ASN A 77 8.33 9.87 15.81
C ASN A 77 7.33 10.99 16.14
N LEU A 78 6.04 10.66 16.32
CA LEU A 78 5.01 11.61 16.73
C LEU A 78 5.36 12.31 18.05
N LYS A 79 5.83 11.55 19.04
CA LYS A 79 6.22 12.13 20.33
C LYS A 79 7.45 13.02 20.22
N GLN A 80 8.48 12.59 19.50
CA GLN A 80 9.75 13.31 19.40
C GLN A 80 9.67 14.55 18.52
N SER A 81 8.96 14.47 17.39
CA SER A 81 8.92 15.53 16.39
C SER A 81 7.76 16.51 16.59
N PHE A 82 6.66 16.07 17.20
CA PHE A 82 5.41 16.84 17.25
C PHE A 82 4.79 16.91 18.65
N ASN A 83 5.45 16.38 19.68
CA ASN A 83 4.93 16.24 21.04
C ASN A 83 3.56 15.52 21.13
N VAL A 84 3.21 14.74 20.11
CA VAL A 84 1.95 13.99 20.04
C VAL A 84 2.12 12.65 20.74
N ASP A 85 1.40 12.46 21.85
CA ASP A 85 1.41 11.22 22.62
C ASP A 85 0.08 10.48 22.51
N ILE A 86 0.01 9.54 21.58
CA ILE A 86 -1.17 8.71 21.33
C ILE A 86 -0.83 7.23 21.51
N SER A 87 -1.85 6.43 21.84
CA SER A 87 -1.66 4.98 22.04
C SER A 87 -1.38 4.26 20.72
N TYR A 88 -0.72 3.10 20.81
CA TYR A 88 -0.49 2.23 19.64
C TYR A 88 -1.80 1.78 19.00
N GLN A 89 -2.85 1.56 19.81
CA GLN A 89 -4.17 1.15 19.32
C GLN A 89 -4.81 2.23 18.46
N ILE A 90 -4.64 3.51 18.82
CA ILE A 90 -5.15 4.63 18.02
C ILE A 90 -4.47 4.65 16.64
N ILE A 91 -3.14 4.54 16.62
CA ILE A 91 -2.36 4.51 15.38
C ILE A 91 -2.80 3.32 14.51
N GLU A 92 -2.95 2.14 15.12
CA GLU A 92 -3.43 0.94 14.44
C GLU A 92 -4.83 1.15 13.84
N ASN A 93 -5.78 1.67 14.61
CA ASN A 93 -7.15 1.92 14.14
C ASN A 93 -7.18 2.91 12.97
N ILE A 94 -6.35 3.95 13.00
CA ILE A 94 -6.21 4.91 11.89
C ILE A 94 -5.69 4.21 10.64
N ILE A 95 -4.66 3.37 10.77
CA ILE A 95 -4.09 2.63 9.64
C ILE A 95 -5.09 1.61 9.08
N LEU A 96 -5.79 0.88 9.95
CA LEU A 96 -6.75 -0.16 9.54
C LEU A 96 -8.03 0.42 8.93
N SER A 97 -8.45 1.61 9.35
CA SER A 97 -9.60 2.32 8.76
C SER A 97 -9.25 3.02 7.44
N TYR A 98 -7.97 3.13 7.10
CA TYR A 98 -7.54 3.73 5.85
C TYR A 98 -7.77 2.77 4.68
N GLU A 99 -8.83 3.03 3.92
CA GLU A 99 -9.04 2.39 2.63
C GLU A 99 -8.17 3.05 1.56
N TYR A 100 -7.16 2.31 1.10
CA TYR A 100 -6.46 2.69 -0.12
C TYR A 100 -7.39 2.50 -1.32
N LYS A 101 -7.92 3.61 -1.84
CA LYS A 101 -8.67 3.61 -3.10
C LYS A 101 -7.70 3.75 -4.27
N ASN A 102 -7.69 2.76 -5.16
CA ASN A 102 -6.94 2.85 -6.40
C ASN A 102 -7.62 3.91 -7.28
N LYS A 103 -6.97 5.05 -7.50
CA LYS A 103 -7.51 6.14 -8.34
C LYS A 103 -7.82 5.70 -9.78
N ALA A 104 -7.36 4.52 -10.19
CA ALA A 104 -7.48 3.96 -11.55
C ALA A 104 -8.71 3.08 -11.78
N GLU A 105 -9.66 2.97 -10.84
CA GLU A 105 -10.85 2.11 -10.97
C GLU A 105 -11.71 2.39 -12.23
N SER A 106 -11.61 3.57 -12.84
CA SER A 106 -12.29 3.94 -14.09
C SER A 106 -11.42 3.93 -15.34
N TRP A 107 -10.15 3.52 -15.24
CA TRP A 107 -9.20 3.59 -16.36
C TRP A 107 -9.33 2.39 -17.30
N THR A 108 -9.15 2.66 -18.59
CA THR A 108 -8.81 1.61 -19.55
C THR A 108 -7.30 1.40 -19.50
N TYR A 109 -6.87 0.22 -19.08
CA TYR A 109 -5.45 -0.13 -19.00
C TYR A 109 -4.86 -0.41 -20.40
N SER A 110 -3.54 -0.35 -20.50
CA SER A 110 -2.81 -0.49 -21.77
C SER A 110 -2.85 -1.91 -22.33
N GLY A 111 -3.03 -2.91 -21.47
CA GLY A 111 -2.99 -4.33 -21.79
C GLY A 111 -1.60 -4.95 -21.76
N TYR A 112 -0.58 -4.19 -21.34
CA TYR A 112 0.78 -4.66 -21.08
C TYR A 112 0.98 -4.76 -19.57
N TYR A 113 1.04 -5.98 -19.05
CA TYR A 113 1.08 -6.21 -17.61
C TYR A 113 2.36 -6.88 -17.14
N SER A 114 2.66 -6.70 -15.85
CA SER A 114 3.60 -7.51 -15.09
C SER A 114 2.87 -8.14 -13.91
N PHE A 115 3.01 -9.44 -13.75
CA PHE A 115 2.47 -10.19 -12.62
C PHE A 115 3.61 -10.79 -11.81
N ASP A 116 3.55 -10.60 -10.51
CA ASP A 116 4.49 -11.19 -9.56
C ASP A 116 3.76 -11.52 -8.25
N SER A 117 4.42 -12.31 -7.43
CA SER A 117 3.89 -12.82 -6.19
C SER A 117 4.93 -12.75 -5.07
N LEU A 118 4.47 -12.37 -3.88
CA LEU A 118 5.33 -12.21 -2.71
C LEU A 118 4.81 -13.05 -1.55
N TRP A 119 5.72 -13.76 -0.89
CA TRP A 119 5.40 -14.51 0.32
C TRP A 119 5.17 -13.52 1.47
N VAL A 120 4.00 -13.60 2.10
CA VAL A 120 3.62 -12.76 3.23
C VAL A 120 3.14 -13.63 4.39
N LYS A 121 3.58 -13.30 5.61
CA LYS A 121 3.20 -14.05 6.81
C LYS A 121 2.14 -13.28 7.57
N ILE A 122 0.95 -13.87 7.72
CA ILE A 122 -0.20 -13.25 8.37
C ILE A 122 -0.64 -14.15 9.52
N LYS A 123 -0.63 -13.61 10.75
CA LYS A 123 -0.99 -14.35 11.98
C LYS A 123 -0.32 -15.72 12.09
N GLY A 124 0.95 -15.81 11.66
CA GLY A 124 1.74 -17.05 11.69
C GLY A 124 1.64 -17.94 10.44
N GLY A 125 0.61 -17.77 9.60
CA GLY A 125 0.43 -18.51 8.35
C GLY A 125 1.13 -17.85 7.16
N TRP A 126 1.77 -18.65 6.31
CA TRP A 126 2.31 -18.18 5.03
C TRP A 126 1.19 -18.06 4.00
N ASN A 127 1.18 -16.94 3.29
CA ASN A 127 0.25 -16.59 2.21
C ASN A 127 1.05 -15.96 1.07
N TYR A 128 0.38 -15.68 -0.03
CA TYR A 128 0.93 -15.06 -1.22
C TYR A 128 0.17 -13.77 -1.52
N LEU A 129 0.89 -12.65 -1.57
CA LEU A 129 0.38 -11.40 -2.13
C LEU A 129 0.61 -11.43 -3.63
N PHE A 130 -0.47 -11.56 -4.39
CA PHE A 130 -0.46 -11.39 -5.84
C PHE A 130 -0.54 -9.92 -6.19
N ALA A 131 0.28 -9.49 -7.14
CA ALA A 131 0.27 -8.12 -7.64
C ALA A 131 0.31 -8.11 -9.16
N LEU A 132 -0.61 -7.34 -9.75
CA LEU A 132 -0.65 -7.05 -11.18
C LEU A 132 -0.41 -5.55 -11.37
N SER A 133 0.54 -5.19 -12.21
CA SER A 133 0.79 -3.81 -12.62
C SER A 133 0.70 -3.65 -14.13
N ASP A 134 0.28 -2.47 -14.57
CA ASP A 134 0.37 -2.06 -15.96
C ASP A 134 1.73 -1.39 -16.20
N THR A 135 2.54 -1.99 -17.06
CA THR A 135 3.94 -1.57 -17.24
C THR A 135 4.09 -0.31 -18.09
N LYS A 136 3.11 0.02 -18.94
CA LYS A 136 3.13 1.26 -19.72
C LYS A 136 2.61 2.44 -18.93
N MET A 137 1.59 2.22 -18.11
CA MET A 137 0.99 3.26 -17.27
C MET A 137 1.71 3.44 -15.93
N ASN A 138 2.63 2.53 -15.58
CA ASN A 138 3.35 2.52 -14.31
C ASN A 138 2.41 2.59 -13.10
N THR A 139 1.37 1.75 -13.09
CA THR A 139 0.35 1.74 -12.04
C THR A 139 0.00 0.33 -11.61
N ILE A 140 -0.46 0.17 -10.37
CA ILE A 140 -0.99 -1.10 -9.85
C ILE A 140 -2.40 -1.27 -10.39
N VAL A 141 -2.67 -2.41 -11.02
CA VAL A 141 -4.00 -2.80 -11.50
C VAL A 141 -4.78 -3.45 -10.36
N ALA A 142 -4.18 -4.43 -9.70
CA ALA A 142 -4.80 -5.18 -8.63
C ALA A 142 -3.77 -5.79 -7.69
N ARG A 143 -4.17 -6.02 -6.44
CA ARG A 143 -3.40 -6.79 -5.45
C ARG A 143 -4.34 -7.54 -4.54
N GLU A 144 -4.03 -8.80 -4.24
CA GLU A 144 -4.90 -9.65 -3.42
C GLU A 144 -4.08 -10.76 -2.74
N ILE A 145 -4.57 -11.24 -1.61
CA ILE A 145 -3.89 -12.26 -0.79
C ILE A 145 -4.54 -13.62 -1.03
N TYR A 146 -3.72 -14.62 -1.33
CA TYR A 146 -4.13 -16.01 -1.53
C TYR A 146 -3.37 -16.94 -0.59
N SER A 147 -4.00 -18.04 -0.17
CA SER A 147 -3.36 -19.07 0.68
C SER A 147 -2.28 -19.86 -0.07
N ASP A 148 -2.41 -19.98 -1.40
CA ASP A 148 -1.48 -20.70 -2.25
C ASP A 148 -1.35 -20.06 -3.64
N GLU A 149 -0.26 -20.43 -4.32
CA GLU A 149 0.10 -19.97 -5.66
C GLU A 149 -0.23 -21.01 -6.75
N SER A 150 -1.41 -21.62 -6.66
CA SER A 150 -1.88 -22.57 -7.66
C SER A 150 -2.25 -21.89 -8.98
N LYS A 151 -2.18 -22.66 -10.07
CA LYS A 151 -2.61 -22.22 -11.42
C LYS A 151 -4.05 -21.69 -11.43
N LYS A 152 -4.92 -22.31 -10.62
CA LYS A 152 -6.32 -21.91 -10.46
C LYS A 152 -6.42 -20.50 -9.90
N ASN A 153 -5.76 -20.23 -8.77
CA ASN A 153 -5.78 -18.93 -8.11
C ASN A 153 -5.17 -17.84 -9.00
N VAL A 154 -4.06 -18.14 -9.69
CA VAL A 154 -3.45 -17.20 -10.65
C VAL A 154 -4.41 -16.89 -11.79
N LYS A 155 -5.07 -17.89 -12.37
CA LYS A 155 -6.06 -17.68 -13.45
C LYS A 155 -7.22 -16.81 -12.97
N GLU A 156 -7.75 -17.11 -11.79
CA GLU A 156 -8.87 -16.39 -11.20
C GLU A 156 -8.52 -14.91 -10.97
N PHE A 157 -7.39 -14.66 -10.30
CA PHE A 157 -6.87 -13.32 -10.03
C PHE A 157 -6.68 -12.53 -11.33
N LEU A 158 -5.99 -13.09 -12.33
CA LEU A 158 -5.76 -12.42 -13.61
C LEU A 158 -7.06 -12.18 -14.38
N THR A 159 -8.02 -13.11 -14.32
CA THR A 159 -9.32 -12.97 -14.98
C THR A 159 -10.08 -11.78 -14.41
N LYS A 160 -10.23 -11.73 -13.08
CA LYS A 160 -10.91 -10.64 -12.36
C LYS A 160 -10.21 -9.31 -12.60
N SER A 161 -8.90 -9.27 -12.42
CA SER A 161 -8.09 -8.04 -12.51
C SER A 161 -8.04 -7.44 -13.92
N THR A 162 -8.33 -8.23 -14.95
CA THR A 162 -8.31 -7.78 -16.36
C THR A 162 -9.67 -7.94 -17.04
N GLN A 163 -10.74 -8.01 -16.27
CA GLN A 163 -12.10 -8.07 -16.80
C GLN A 163 -12.41 -6.79 -17.59
N ASN A 164 -12.89 -6.95 -18.82
CA ASN A 164 -13.16 -5.85 -19.75
C ASN A 164 -11.92 -5.00 -20.11
N GLN A 165 -10.71 -5.52 -19.88
CA GLN A 165 -9.45 -4.84 -20.20
C GLN A 165 -8.75 -5.54 -21.36
N LYS A 166 -7.89 -4.79 -22.07
CA LYS A 166 -7.07 -5.36 -23.15
C LYS A 166 -6.08 -6.37 -22.57
N ARG A 167 -5.85 -7.47 -23.27
CA ARG A 167 -4.89 -8.52 -22.87
C ARG A 167 -3.84 -8.72 -23.95
N ILE A 168 -2.81 -7.87 -23.98
CA ILE A 168 -1.80 -7.88 -25.05
C ILE A 168 -0.63 -8.79 -24.66
N SER A 169 0.03 -8.48 -23.54
CA SER A 169 1.14 -9.28 -23.04
C SER A 169 1.24 -9.20 -21.54
N ILE A 170 1.79 -10.25 -20.94
CA ILE A 170 2.08 -10.29 -19.51
C ILE A 170 3.50 -10.82 -19.30
N THR A 171 4.24 -10.12 -18.44
CA THR A 171 5.56 -10.54 -17.97
C THR A 171 5.40 -11.18 -16.59
N THR A 172 6.00 -12.34 -16.38
CA THR A 172 6.07 -12.97 -15.04
C THR A 172 7.49 -13.35 -14.68
N ASP A 173 7.69 -13.83 -13.46
CA ASP A 173 8.90 -14.57 -13.10
C ASP A 173 9.11 -15.84 -13.97
N LEU A 174 10.08 -16.67 -13.58
CA LEU A 174 10.45 -17.88 -14.31
C LEU A 174 9.61 -19.11 -13.93
N LYS A 175 8.52 -18.96 -13.16
CA LYS A 175 7.69 -20.09 -12.72
C LYS A 175 6.90 -20.65 -13.90
N ILE A 176 7.13 -21.94 -14.17
CA ILE A 176 6.53 -22.63 -15.32
C ILE A 176 5.00 -22.71 -15.21
N ASP A 177 4.48 -22.78 -13.98
CA ASP A 177 3.06 -22.96 -13.72
C ASP A 177 2.21 -21.79 -14.22
N TYR A 178 2.79 -20.61 -14.38
CA TYR A 178 2.08 -19.46 -14.92
C TYR A 178 1.76 -19.58 -16.41
N ARG A 179 2.46 -20.44 -17.17
CA ARG A 179 2.25 -20.56 -18.63
C ARG A 179 0.80 -20.92 -18.98
N GLN A 180 0.23 -21.90 -18.28
CA GLN A 180 -1.13 -22.38 -18.56
C GLN A 180 -2.20 -21.29 -18.32
N PRO A 181 -2.31 -20.67 -17.13
CA PRO A 181 -3.31 -19.63 -16.89
C PRO A 181 -3.13 -18.41 -17.82
N ILE A 182 -1.89 -18.06 -18.18
CA ILE A 182 -1.60 -16.96 -19.10
C ILE A 182 -2.07 -17.28 -20.52
N THR A 183 -1.79 -18.49 -21.00
CA THR A 183 -2.20 -18.96 -22.33
C THR A 183 -3.72 -19.05 -22.42
N ASP A 184 -4.38 -19.58 -21.40
CA ASP A 184 -5.85 -19.65 -21.32
C ASP A 184 -6.51 -18.27 -21.44
N LEU A 185 -5.86 -17.23 -20.93
CA LEU A 185 -6.32 -15.84 -20.98
C LEU A 185 -5.87 -15.09 -22.25
N LYS A 186 -5.19 -15.78 -23.18
CA LYS A 186 -4.75 -15.30 -24.50
C LYS A 186 -3.74 -14.15 -24.45
N PHE A 187 -2.97 -14.03 -23.38
CA PHE A 187 -1.85 -13.11 -23.33
C PHE A 187 -0.66 -13.65 -24.12
N LYS A 188 0.15 -12.75 -24.70
CA LYS A 188 1.54 -13.09 -25.05
C LYS A 188 2.38 -13.15 -23.78
N HIS A 189 2.88 -14.33 -23.42
CA HIS A 189 3.70 -14.54 -22.22
C HIS A 189 5.16 -14.14 -22.48
N GLN A 190 5.73 -13.36 -21.56
CA GLN A 190 7.15 -13.05 -21.52
C GLN A 190 7.72 -13.39 -20.14
N PHE A 191 8.97 -13.88 -20.11
CA PHE A 191 9.69 -14.05 -18.85
C PHE A 191 10.45 -12.78 -18.48
N CYS A 192 10.46 -12.48 -17.19
CA CYS A 192 11.16 -11.34 -16.65
C CYS A 192 12.67 -11.47 -16.87
N ILE A 193 13.24 -10.51 -17.60
CA ILE A 193 14.68 -10.46 -17.89
C ILE A 193 15.49 -10.33 -16.61
N PHE A 194 14.98 -9.58 -15.61
CA PHE A 194 15.64 -9.44 -14.32
C PHE A 194 15.79 -10.78 -13.60
N HIS A 195 14.69 -11.53 -13.46
CA HIS A 195 14.73 -12.88 -12.86
C HIS A 195 15.60 -13.85 -13.68
N THR A 196 15.58 -13.74 -15.01
CA THR A 196 16.46 -14.53 -15.89
C THR A 196 17.93 -14.26 -15.58
N LYS A 197 18.33 -12.98 -15.50
CA LYS A 197 19.71 -12.58 -15.17
C LYS A 197 20.11 -13.03 -13.75
N GLN A 198 19.23 -12.88 -12.77
CA GLN A 198 19.49 -13.34 -11.40
C GLN A 198 19.71 -14.86 -11.34
N LYS A 199 18.87 -15.64 -12.01
CA LYS A 199 19.00 -17.10 -12.08
C LYS A 199 20.32 -17.51 -12.74
N LEU A 200 20.62 -16.96 -13.93
CA LEU A 200 21.86 -17.23 -14.64
C LEU A 200 23.09 -16.92 -13.77
N ASN A 201 23.09 -15.78 -13.09
CA ASN A 201 24.18 -15.40 -12.18
C ASN A 201 24.36 -16.38 -11.03
N ARG A 202 23.27 -16.87 -10.46
CA ARG A 202 23.28 -17.87 -9.38
C ARG A 202 23.81 -19.21 -9.89
N ASP A 203 23.34 -19.66 -11.04
CA ASP A 203 23.72 -20.95 -11.64
C ASP A 203 25.22 -20.96 -12.00
N ILE A 204 25.73 -19.86 -12.57
CA ILE A 204 27.17 -19.67 -12.84
C ILE A 204 27.98 -19.71 -11.53
N HIS A 205 27.54 -19.00 -10.49
CA HIS A 205 28.25 -18.98 -9.21
C HIS A 205 28.31 -20.38 -8.58
N THR A 206 27.20 -21.09 -8.60
CA THR A 206 27.10 -22.48 -8.11
C THR A 206 28.04 -23.39 -8.88
N TYR A 207 28.06 -23.30 -10.22
CA TYR A 207 28.96 -24.06 -11.08
C TYR A 207 30.44 -23.85 -10.70
N ILE A 208 30.87 -22.57 -10.60
CA ILE A 208 32.25 -22.21 -10.24
C ILE A 208 32.64 -22.77 -8.86
N THR A 209 31.72 -22.71 -7.90
CA THR A 209 31.99 -23.11 -6.51
C THR A 209 32.00 -24.63 -6.34
N GLN A 210 31.09 -25.35 -6.99
CA GLN A 210 30.92 -26.79 -6.81
C GLN A 210 31.86 -27.63 -7.69
N LYS A 211 32.19 -27.16 -8.90
CA LYS A 211 32.93 -28.00 -9.88
C LYS A 211 34.45 -27.92 -9.79
N LYS A 212 35.04 -27.29 -8.76
CA LYS A 212 36.49 -26.99 -8.70
C LYS A 212 37.03 -26.49 -10.05
N VAL A 213 36.30 -25.56 -10.66
CA VAL A 213 36.66 -24.94 -11.93
C VAL A 213 38.05 -24.31 -11.81
N ASP A 214 38.92 -24.56 -12.78
CA ASP A 214 40.28 -24.03 -12.73
C ASP A 214 40.30 -22.49 -12.88
N LYS A 215 41.47 -21.88 -12.64
CA LYS A 215 41.61 -20.43 -12.64
C LYS A 215 41.40 -19.80 -14.02
N GLU A 216 41.67 -20.52 -15.11
CA GLU A 216 41.54 -19.98 -16.46
C GLU A 216 40.09 -20.06 -16.95
N GLU A 217 39.42 -21.20 -16.78
CA GLU A 217 37.98 -21.34 -17.08
C GLU A 217 37.16 -20.32 -16.27
N LYS A 218 37.53 -20.08 -15.00
CA LYS A 218 36.89 -19.04 -14.18
C LYS A 218 37.06 -17.62 -14.75
N LYS A 219 38.23 -17.28 -15.31
CA LYS A 219 38.47 -15.96 -15.93
C LYS A 219 37.65 -15.79 -17.20
N GLU A 220 37.55 -16.84 -18.02
CA GLU A 220 36.74 -16.82 -19.26
C GLU A 220 35.26 -16.61 -18.95
N ILE A 221 34.70 -17.36 -17.99
CA ILE A 221 33.30 -17.21 -17.57
C ILE A 221 33.01 -15.79 -17.06
N ILE A 222 33.93 -15.20 -16.28
CA ILE A 222 33.79 -13.82 -15.79
C ILE A 222 33.84 -12.80 -16.95
N LYS A 223 34.63 -13.06 -17.99
CA LYS A 223 34.73 -12.20 -19.17
C LYS A 223 33.43 -12.19 -19.99
N ILE A 224 32.78 -13.33 -20.14
CA ILE A 224 31.48 -13.48 -20.86
C ILE A 224 30.32 -12.81 -20.09
N LYS A 225 30.44 -12.67 -18.76
CA LYS A 225 29.42 -12.08 -17.90
C LYS A 225 29.30 -10.55 -18.02
N LYS A 226 30.33 -9.86 -18.50
CA LYS A 226 30.33 -8.40 -18.73
C LYS A 226 29.51 -8.04 -19.95
#